data_AF-A0A7Y5M1E1-F1
#
_entry.id   AF-A0A7Y5M1E1-F1
#
_cell.length_a   1.000
_cell.length_b   1.000
_cell.length_c   1.000
_cell.angle_alpha   90.00
_cell.angle_beta   90.00
_cell.angle_gamma   90.00
#
_symmetry.space_group_name_H-M   'P 1'
#
loop_
_entity.id
_entity.type
_entity.pdbx_description
1 polymer ?
#
loop_
_entity_poly.entity_id
_entity_poly.type
_entity_poly.pdbx_seq_one_letter_code
_entity_poly.pdbx_strand_id
1 'polypeptide(L)' 'MAENRFRVMDGVIVALLGAVAFYDVFIQKKHTLKHNFPVIARFRYLFEELGPPLRQYIVAKDTEEKPYD' A
#
# COMPACT_ATOMS: atom_id res chain seq x y z
N MET A 1 -7.75 35.92 2.18
CA MET A 1 -8.35 34.81 2.96
C MET A 1 -8.05 33.41 2.40
N ALA A 2 -7.81 33.22 1.10
CA ALA A 2 -7.54 31.88 0.53
C ALA A 2 -6.21 31.26 0.99
N GLU A 3 -5.15 32.07 1.11
CA GLU A 3 -3.79 31.61 1.47
C GLU A 3 -3.71 30.91 2.84
N ASN A 4 -4.50 31.37 3.82
CA ASN A 4 -4.53 30.76 5.14
C ASN A 4 -5.24 29.40 5.13
N ARG A 5 -6.20 29.19 4.22
CA ARG A 5 -6.89 27.90 4.08
C ARG A 5 -5.97 26.83 3.50
N PHE A 6 -5.07 27.19 2.59
CA PHE A 6 -4.05 26.27 2.06
C PHE A 6 -3.07 25.83 3.16
N ARG A 7 -2.53 26.77 3.95
CA ARG A 7 -1.66 26.46 5.10
C ARG A 7 -2.32 25.54 6.13
N VAL A 8 -3.60 25.77 6.43
CA VAL A 8 -4.36 24.91 7.36
C VAL A 8 -4.54 23.51 6.76
N MET A 9 -4.85 23.42 5.47
CA MET A 9 -5.02 22.14 4.79
C MET A 9 -3.71 21.32 4.74
N ASP A 10 -2.60 21.98 4.43
CA ASP A 10 -1.27 21.37 4.44
C ASP A 10 -0.90 20.87 5.85
N GLY A 11 -1.16 21.69 6.87
CA GLY A 11 -0.95 21.30 8.27
C GLY A 11 -1.80 20.11 8.70
N VAL A 12 -3.05 20.03 8.27
CA VAL A 12 -3.95 18.89 8.55
C VAL A 12 -3.44 17.62 7.87
N ILE A 13 -2.98 17.71 6.62
CA ILE A 13 -2.41 16.56 5.90
C ILE A 13 -1.17 16.03 6.63
N VAL A 14 -0.25 16.91 7.01
CA VAL A 14 0.96 16.53 7.75
C VAL A 14 0.62 15.92 9.11
N ALA A 15 -0.35 16.50 9.83
CA ALA A 15 -0.79 15.98 11.12
C ALA A 15 -1.41 14.57 11.01
N LEU A 16 -2.26 14.34 9.99
CA LEU A 16 -2.86 13.04 9.71
C LEU A 16 -1.79 11.98 9.38
N LEU A 17 -0.84 12.32 8.50
CA LEU A 17 0.27 11.41 8.16
C LEU A 17 1.15 11.10 9.38
N GLY A 18 1.43 12.10 10.20
CA GLY A 18 2.18 11.94 11.45
C GLY A 18 1.47 11.04 12.46
N ALA A 19 0.15 11.17 12.61
CA ALA A 19 -0.64 10.32 13.50
C ALA A 19 -0.66 8.86 13.05
N VAL A 20 -0.77 8.60 11.73
CA VAL A 20 -0.70 7.24 11.17
C VAL A 20 0.69 6.64 11.37
N ALA A 21 1.75 7.41 11.11
CA ALA A 21 3.12 6.97 11.37
C ALA A 21 3.35 6.66 12.85
N PHE A 22 2.84 7.51 13.76
CA PHE A 22 2.91 7.27 15.19
C PHE A 22 2.17 5.99 15.60
N TYR A 23 0.98 5.73 15.06
CA TYR A 23 0.23 4.51 15.35
C TYR A 23 0.97 3.24 14.84
N ASP A 24 1.46 3.27 13.60
CA ASP A 24 2.21 2.15 13.00
C ASP A 24 3.51 1.85 13.77
N VAL A 25 4.18 2.89 14.29
CA VAL A 25 5.39 2.73 15.10
C VAL A 25 5.02 2.27 16.52
N PHE A 26 4.27 3.05 17.29
CA PHE A 26 4.16 2.79 18.74
C PHE A 26 3.13 1.71 19.11
N ILE A 27 2.08 1.52 18.32
CA ILE A 27 0.96 0.62 18.66
C ILE A 27 1.05 -0.70 17.90
N GLN A 28 1.56 -0.72 16.66
CA GLN A 28 1.62 -1.93 15.85
C GLN A 28 2.82 -2.85 16.18
N LYS A 29 2.80 -3.50 17.34
CA LYS A 29 3.91 -4.36 17.84
C LYS A 29 4.07 -5.73 17.15
N LYS A 30 3.19 -6.09 16.20
CA LYS A 30 3.15 -7.44 15.59
C LYS A 30 4.12 -7.64 14.42
N HIS A 31 4.60 -6.58 13.77
CA HIS A 31 5.48 -6.68 12.61
C HIS A 31 6.65 -5.71 12.70
N THR A 32 7.82 -6.20 13.12
CA THR A 32 9.06 -5.43 13.29
C THR A 32 9.46 -4.65 12.03
N LEU A 33 9.12 -5.14 10.83
CA LEU A 33 9.34 -4.41 9.58
C LEU A 33 8.42 -3.20 9.38
N LYS A 34 7.14 -3.27 9.80
CA LYS A 34 6.21 -2.12 9.70
C LYS A 34 6.60 -0.98 10.64
N HIS A 35 7.29 -1.31 11.73
CA HIS A 35 7.83 -0.35 12.69
C HIS A 35 9.04 0.43 12.14
N ASN A 36 10.04 -0.26 11.58
CA ASN A 36 11.25 0.39 11.07
C ASN A 36 11.09 1.00 9.68
N PHE A 37 10.19 0.44 8.86
CA PHE A 37 9.99 0.88 7.47
C PHE A 37 8.49 0.92 7.12
N PRO A 38 7.70 1.81 7.73
CA PRO A 38 6.23 1.83 7.60
C PRO A 38 5.76 1.93 6.14
N VAL A 39 6.47 2.70 5.32
CA VAL A 39 6.15 2.87 3.90
C VAL A 39 6.55 1.64 3.07
N ILE A 40 7.81 1.21 3.15
CA ILE A 40 8.33 0.08 2.36
C ILE A 40 7.64 -1.23 2.74
N ALA A 41 7.32 -1.43 4.02
CA ALA A 41 6.59 -2.60 4.48
C ALA A 41 5.20 -2.67 3.86
N ARG A 42 4.45 -1.55 3.82
CA ARG A 42 3.12 -1.50 3.17
C ARG A 42 3.21 -1.81 1.67
N PHE A 43 4.20 -1.25 0.96
CA PHE A 43 4.44 -1.59 -0.44
C PHE A 43 4.74 -3.08 -0.62
N ARG A 44 5.63 -3.66 0.20
CA ARG A 44 5.95 -5.09 0.14
C ARG A 44 4.69 -5.96 0.26
N TYR A 45 3.84 -5.70 1.26
CA TYR A 45 2.62 -6.47 1.44
C TYR A 45 1.63 -6.28 0.29
N LEU A 46 1.51 -5.07 -0.25
CA LEU A 46 0.68 -4.80 -1.43
C LEU A 46 1.16 -5.63 -2.64
N PHE A 47 2.47 -5.69 -2.89
CA PHE A 47 3.03 -6.50 -3.98
C PHE A 47 2.94 -8.02 -3.71
N GLU A 48 3.00 -8.43 -2.45
CA GLU A 48 2.83 -9.82 -2.04
C GLU A 48 1.40 -10.31 -2.34
N GLU A 49 0.39 -9.46 -2.17
CA GLU A 49 -1.01 -9.75 -2.53
C GLU A 49 -1.30 -9.59 -4.03
N LEU A 50 -0.62 -8.67 -4.74
CA LEU A 50 -0.77 -8.49 -6.19
C LEU A 50 -0.01 -9.55 -7.01
N GLY A 51 1.00 -10.20 -6.42
CA GLY A 51 1.81 -11.22 -7.10
C GLY A 51 0.99 -12.42 -7.62
N PRO A 52 0.15 -13.08 -6.80
CA PRO A 52 -0.64 -14.24 -7.24
C PRO A 52 -1.58 -13.95 -8.42
N PRO A 53 -2.39 -12.87 -8.42
CA PRO A 53 -3.21 -12.50 -9.59
C PRO A 53 -2.36 -12.20 -10.83
N LEU A 54 -1.27 -11.45 -10.70
CA LEU A 54 -0.42 -11.08 -11.84
C LEU A 54 0.24 -12.30 -12.50
N ARG A 55 0.66 -13.29 -11.72
CA ARG A 55 1.21 -14.54 -12.28
C ARG A 55 0.19 -15.28 -13.13
N GLN A 56 -1.08 -15.24 -12.75
CA GLN A 56 -2.15 -15.84 -13.53
C GLN A 56 -2.30 -15.12 -14.89
N TYR A 57 -2.32 -13.79 -14.94
CA TYR A 57 -2.48 -13.07 -16.22
C TYR A 57 -1.23 -13.01 -17.10
N ILE A 58 -0.03 -13.09 -16.50
CA ILE A 58 1.24 -13.05 -17.23
C ILE A 58 1.61 -14.44 -17.78
N VAL A 59 1.25 -15.52 -17.07
CA VAL A 59 1.64 -16.89 -17.41
C VAL A 59 0.48 -17.71 -17.99
N ALA A 60 -0.77 -17.49 -17.58
CA ALA A 60 -1.90 -18.15 -18.20
C ALA A 60 -2.12 -17.55 -19.59
N LYS A 61 -1.72 -18.31 -20.60
CA LYS A 61 -1.93 -18.03 -22.01
C LYS A 61 -3.32 -18.58 -22.36
N ASP A 62 -4.12 -17.83 -23.11
CA ASP A 62 -5.41 -18.21 -23.70
C ASP A 62 -5.29 -19.38 -24.72
N THR A 63 -4.66 -20.51 -24.36
CA THR A 63 -4.32 -21.59 -25.31
C THR A 63 -4.92 -22.94 -24.94
N GLU A 64 -5.97 -22.98 -24.10
CA GLU A 64 -6.72 -24.20 -23.78
C GLU A 64 -8.16 -24.21 -24.32
N GLU A 65 -8.43 -23.57 -25.46
CA GLU A 65 -9.66 -23.82 -26.22
C GLU A 65 -9.32 -24.06 -27.69
N LYS A 66 -8.91 -25.29 -28.02
CA LYS A 66 -9.22 -25.87 -29.34
C LYS A 66 -10.25 -26.97 -29.10
N PRO A 67 -11.40 -26.95 -29.81
CA PRO A 67 -12.41 -27.97 -29.64
C PRO A 67 -11.79 -29.34 -29.96
N TYR A 68 -12.14 -30.33 -29.14
CA TYR A 68 -11.82 -31.73 -29.44
C TYR A 68 -12.56 -32.12 -30.73
N ASP A 69 -11.82 -32.32 -31.82
CA ASP A 69 -12.29 -33.06 -32.99
C ASP A 69 -12.24 -34.58 -32.71
#